data_AF-A0A497XQZ1-F1
#
_entry.id   AF-A0A497XQZ1-F1
#
_cell.length_a   1.000
_cell.length_b   1.000
_cell.length_c   1.000
_cell.angle_alpha   90.00
_cell.angle_beta   90.00
_cell.angle_gamma   90.00
#
_symmetry.space_group_name_H-M   'P 1'
#
loop_
_entity.id
_entity.type
_entity.pdbx_description
1 polymer ?
#
loop_
_entity_poly.entity_id
_entity_poly.type
_entity_poly.pdbx_seq_one_letter_code
_entity_poly.pdbx_strand_id
1 'polypeptide(L)'
;MECLKFEVFSPSATFKTPFSLKGIETYPLPTYSTIIGLLYTALGRKYGGEKFSISVQGDYETLFRDYIRFRKYNKKDKKFETLPLEVPRLFRLRSIVHILGEEQLLKTFKEALEKPSVFLSFGGGEYPVLVKNPRILKLEERFLESELKYSAYVPDRLRKALYGEGIVFRIPSFYRIENNERMWNWETVYYFPKGTLLEGKLLSDEEGDTVWV
;
A
#
# COMPACT_ATOMS: atom_id res chain seq x y z
N MET A 1 -13.69 18.10 -6.09
CA MET A 1 -13.67 16.72 -5.55
C MET A 1 -12.77 16.72 -4.33
N GLU A 2 -13.00 15.88 -3.33
CA GLU A 2 -12.18 15.82 -2.12
C GLU A 2 -11.55 14.42 -1.97
N CYS A 3 -10.44 14.35 -1.25
CA CYS A 3 -9.78 13.09 -0.90
C CYS A 3 -9.23 13.15 0.53
N LEU A 4 -9.06 11.98 1.14
CA LEU A 4 -8.27 11.84 2.36
C LEU A 4 -6.82 11.56 1.97
N LYS A 5 -5.90 12.42 2.40
CA LYS A 5 -4.46 12.23 2.30
C LYS A 5 -3.87 11.86 3.66
N PHE A 6 -2.95 10.91 3.68
CA PHE A 6 -2.11 10.65 4.85
C PHE A 6 -0.76 10.10 4.43
N GLU A 7 0.21 10.25 5.31
CA GLU A 7 1.56 9.71 5.14
C GLU A 7 1.74 8.49 6.03
N VAL A 8 2.49 7.53 5.53
CA VAL A 8 2.81 6.29 6.23
C VAL A 8 4.32 6.15 6.31
N PHE A 9 4.83 5.88 7.51
CA PHE A 9 6.22 5.53 7.74
C PHE A 9 6.30 4.18 8.44
N SER A 10 7.16 3.29 7.93
CA SER A 10 7.51 2.05 8.61
C SER A 10 9.03 1.86 8.56
N PRO A 11 9.70 1.58 9.70
CA PRO A 11 11.14 1.33 9.72
C PRO A 11 11.55 0.14 8.84
N SER A 12 10.67 -0.85 8.72
CA SER A 12 10.87 -2.04 7.90
C SER A 12 9.50 -2.61 7.53
N ALA A 13 9.30 -2.94 6.25
CA ALA A 13 8.08 -3.59 5.80
C ALA A 13 8.35 -4.63 4.70
N THR A 14 7.45 -5.60 4.58
CA THR A 14 7.43 -6.59 3.51
C THR A 14 5.99 -6.78 3.03
N PHE A 15 5.75 -6.65 1.74
CA PHE A 15 4.45 -6.84 1.08
C PHE A 15 4.53 -8.10 0.22
N LYS A 16 4.43 -9.26 0.87
CA LYS A 16 4.68 -10.56 0.22
C LYS A 16 3.82 -10.73 -1.04
N THR A 17 4.46 -11.05 -2.16
CA THR A 17 3.75 -11.42 -3.38
C THR A 17 3.15 -12.83 -3.25
N PRO A 18 2.03 -13.11 -3.93
CA PRO A 18 1.43 -14.45 -3.97
C PRO A 18 2.41 -15.49 -4.49
N PHE A 19 2.24 -16.74 -4.05
CA PHE A 19 3.02 -17.91 -4.53
C PHE A 19 4.54 -17.89 -4.28
N SER A 20 5.04 -16.92 -3.52
CA SER A 20 6.43 -16.90 -3.06
C SER A 20 6.68 -17.94 -1.94
N LEU A 21 6.94 -19.19 -2.36
CA LEU A 21 7.08 -20.37 -1.49
C LEU A 21 8.54 -20.66 -1.08
N LYS A 22 9.50 -20.55 -2.01
CA LYS A 22 10.94 -20.81 -1.75
C LYS A 22 11.81 -19.56 -1.79
N GLY A 23 11.48 -18.59 -2.65
CA GLY A 23 12.02 -17.23 -2.60
C GLY A 23 10.89 -16.29 -2.23
N ILE A 24 10.96 -15.64 -1.07
CA ILE A 24 9.99 -14.60 -0.71
C ILE A 24 10.31 -13.38 -1.57
N GLU A 25 9.29 -12.83 -2.21
CA GLU A 25 9.37 -11.59 -2.96
C GLU A 25 8.38 -10.57 -2.35
N THR A 26 8.65 -9.29 -2.59
CA THR A 26 7.85 -8.19 -2.05
C THR A 26 7.48 -7.21 -3.13
N TYR A 27 6.26 -6.67 -3.05
CA TYR A 27 5.91 -5.48 -3.80
C TYR A 27 6.75 -4.28 -3.34
N PRO A 28 7.04 -3.31 -4.23
CA PRO A 28 7.90 -2.16 -3.93
C PRO A 28 7.22 -1.08 -3.06
N LEU A 29 5.89 -1.09 -2.96
CA LEU A 29 5.07 -0.19 -2.16
C LEU A 29 3.89 -0.96 -1.52
N PRO A 30 3.23 -0.42 -0.47
CA PRO A 30 2.04 -1.04 0.11
C PRO A 30 0.97 -1.30 -0.94
N THR A 31 0.45 -2.53 -0.99
CA THR A 31 -0.67 -2.88 -1.88
C THR A 31 -1.97 -2.19 -1.44
N TYR A 32 -2.94 -2.09 -2.34
CA TYR A 32 -4.27 -1.56 -2.02
C TYR A 32 -4.93 -2.35 -0.88
N SER A 33 -4.82 -3.68 -0.87
CA SER A 33 -5.30 -4.51 0.24
C SER A 33 -4.63 -4.20 1.58
N THR A 34 -3.34 -3.84 1.56
CA THR A 34 -2.59 -3.47 2.76
C THR A 34 -3.11 -2.15 3.32
N ILE A 35 -3.35 -1.17 2.46
CA ILE A 35 -3.94 0.12 2.85
C ILE A 35 -5.37 -0.07 3.38
N ILE A 36 -6.20 -0.88 2.71
CA ILE A 36 -7.54 -1.23 3.19
C ILE A 36 -7.44 -1.89 4.57
N GLY A 37 -6.54 -2.87 4.74
CA GLY A 37 -6.30 -3.52 6.03
C GLY A 37 -5.95 -2.50 7.12
N LEU A 38 -5.02 -1.59 6.85
CA LEU A 38 -4.61 -0.53 7.78
C LEU A 38 -5.80 0.35 8.21
N LEU A 39 -6.61 0.80 7.26
CA LEU A 39 -7.77 1.67 7.52
C LEU A 39 -8.81 0.98 8.42
N TYR A 40 -9.14 -0.28 8.14
CA TYR A 40 -10.13 -1.02 8.92
C TYR A 40 -9.58 -1.49 10.27
N THR A 41 -8.28 -1.75 10.37
CA THR A 41 -7.60 -1.93 11.65
C THR A 41 -7.68 -0.67 12.52
N ALA A 42 -7.44 0.52 11.94
CA ALA A 42 -7.57 1.78 12.66
C ALA A 42 -9.02 1.99 13.18
N LEU A 43 -10.02 1.70 12.34
CA LEU A 43 -11.44 1.75 12.71
C LEU A 43 -11.85 0.73 13.78
N GLY A 44 -11.08 -0.34 13.98
CA GLY A 44 -11.45 -1.43 14.89
C GLY A 44 -12.62 -2.28 14.40
N ARG A 45 -12.91 -2.32 13.08
CA ARG A 45 -13.97 -3.17 12.49
C ARG A 45 -13.50 -3.90 11.25
N LYS A 46 -14.23 -4.96 10.87
CA LYS A 46 -13.95 -5.69 9.62
C LYS A 46 -14.44 -4.87 8.40
N TYR A 47 -13.81 -5.10 7.25
CA TYR A 47 -14.25 -4.54 5.96
C TYR A 47 -15.73 -4.87 5.71
N GLY A 48 -16.53 -3.85 5.41
CA GLY A 48 -17.98 -3.92 5.26
C GLY A 48 -18.48 -3.96 3.82
N GLY A 49 -17.58 -4.01 2.83
CA GLY A 49 -17.95 -4.00 1.41
C GLY A 49 -17.91 -2.63 0.74
N GLU A 50 -17.57 -1.57 1.48
CA GLU A 50 -17.47 -0.21 0.95
C GLU A 50 -16.44 -0.12 -0.19
N LYS A 51 -16.68 0.76 -1.17
CA LYS A 51 -15.80 0.95 -2.33
C LYS A 51 -15.26 2.37 -2.38
N PHE A 52 -13.98 2.47 -2.68
CA PHE A 52 -13.23 3.73 -2.79
C PHE A 52 -12.01 3.51 -3.68
N SER A 53 -11.45 4.57 -4.23
CA SER A 53 -10.21 4.55 -5.00
C SER A 53 -9.02 4.84 -4.10
N ILE A 54 -7.88 4.24 -4.41
CA ILE A 54 -6.66 4.35 -3.62
C ILE A 54 -5.52 4.73 -4.57
N SER A 55 -4.82 5.82 -4.25
CA SER A 55 -3.55 6.19 -4.84
C SER A 55 -2.44 5.89 -3.83
N VAL A 56 -1.37 5.23 -4.27
CA VAL A 56 -0.19 4.96 -3.43
C VAL A 56 1.06 5.39 -4.17
N GLN A 57 1.82 6.27 -3.54
CA GLN A 57 3.15 6.66 -3.97
C GLN A 57 4.10 6.70 -2.77
N GLY A 58 5.40 6.58 -3.00
CA GLY A 58 6.36 6.56 -1.92
C GLY A 58 7.75 6.12 -2.36
N ASP A 59 8.60 5.96 -1.36
CA ASP A 59 9.96 5.49 -1.51
C ASP A 59 10.41 4.71 -0.28
N TYR A 60 11.56 4.07 -0.40
CA TYR A 60 12.25 3.40 0.68
C TYR A 60 13.74 3.62 0.50
N GLU A 61 14.50 3.53 1.59
CA GLU A 61 15.93 3.84 1.56
C GLU A 61 16.74 2.73 0.90
N THR A 62 16.40 1.47 1.19
CA THR A 62 17.02 0.32 0.53
C THR A 62 16.14 -0.93 0.63
N LEU A 63 16.36 -1.87 -0.29
CA LEU A 63 15.82 -3.23 -0.24
C LEU A 63 16.95 -4.15 0.22
N PHE A 64 16.79 -4.78 1.38
CA PHE A 64 17.73 -5.78 1.88
C PHE A 64 17.03 -7.12 2.11
N ARG A 65 17.81 -8.18 2.25
CA ARG A 65 17.31 -9.54 2.48
C ARG A 65 17.71 -9.98 3.88
N ASP A 66 16.70 -10.24 4.70
CA ASP A 66 16.86 -10.68 6.08
C ASP A 66 16.85 -12.21 6.16
N TYR A 67 17.84 -12.80 6.82
CA TYR A 67 17.98 -14.25 6.98
C TYR A 67 17.32 -14.67 8.28
N ILE A 68 16.11 -15.23 8.17
CA ILE A 68 15.30 -15.63 9.30
C ILE A 68 15.31 -17.14 9.44
N ARG A 69 15.53 -17.61 10.68
CA ARG A 69 15.46 -19.04 11.02
C ARG A 69 14.16 -19.33 11.76
N PHE A 70 13.15 -19.82 11.06
CA PHE A 70 11.92 -20.27 11.70
C PHE A 70 12.12 -21.64 12.33
N ARG A 71 11.67 -21.79 13.58
CA ARG A 71 11.67 -23.07 14.30
C ARG A 71 10.22 -23.46 14.59
N LYS A 72 9.73 -24.46 13.87
CA LYS A 72 8.39 -25.01 14.10
C LYS A 72 8.51 -26.23 14.99
N TYR A 73 7.81 -26.22 16.12
CA TYR A 73 7.69 -27.40 16.95
C TYR A 73 6.57 -28.29 16.42
N ASN A 74 6.93 -29.47 15.93
CA ASN A 74 5.97 -30.48 15.50
C ASN A 74 5.53 -31.29 16.74
N LYS A 75 4.31 -31.04 17.22
CA LYS A 75 3.75 -31.71 18.41
C LYS A 75 3.61 -33.23 18.23
N LYS A 76 3.36 -33.72 17.01
CA LYS A 76 3.20 -35.15 16.73
C LYS A 76 4.54 -35.87 16.84
N ASP A 77 5.56 -35.32 16.18
CA ASP A 77 6.89 -35.94 16.09
C ASP A 77 7.83 -35.52 17.22
N LYS A 78 7.39 -34.62 18.12
CA LYS A 78 8.16 -34.00 19.21
C LYS A 78 9.53 -33.47 18.75
N LYS A 79 9.60 -32.96 17.52
CA LYS A 79 10.83 -32.47 16.88
C LYS A 79 10.69 -31.00 16.48
N PHE A 80 11.83 -30.32 16.46
CA PHE A 80 11.93 -28.98 15.88
C PHE A 80 12.33 -29.10 14.42
N GLU A 81 11.46 -28.63 13.55
CA GLU A 81 11.79 -28.39 12.15
C GLU A 81 12.35 -26.98 12.02
N THR A 82 13.52 -26.85 11.39
CA THR A 82 14.11 -25.55 11.07
C THR A 82 13.84 -25.23 9.61
N LEU A 83 13.30 -24.04 9.34
CA LEU A 83 13.15 -23.50 8.00
C LEU A 83 13.96 -22.21 7.88
N PRO A 84 15.11 -22.23 7.17
CA PRO A 84 15.79 -21.00 6.79
C PRO A 84 14.96 -20.30 5.71
N LEU A 85 14.67 -19.03 5.92
CA LEU A 85 13.89 -18.19 5.02
C LEU A 85 14.64 -16.89 4.81
N GLU A 86 14.78 -16.52 3.54
CA GLU A 86 15.27 -15.21 3.15
C GLU A 86 14.07 -14.32 2.86
N VAL A 87 13.92 -13.23 3.61
CA VAL A 87 12.78 -12.31 3.52
C VAL A 87 13.27 -10.95 3.03
N PRO A 88 12.84 -10.49 1.84
CA PRO A 88 13.13 -9.13 1.38
C PRO A 88 12.39 -8.12 2.26
N ARG A 89 13.09 -7.06 2.67
CA ARG A 89 12.59 -5.99 3.53
C ARG A 89 12.88 -4.62 2.91
N LEU A 90 11.84 -3.79 2.88
CA LEU A 90 11.92 -2.38 2.52
C LEU A 90 12.33 -1.60 3.76
N PHE A 91 13.56 -1.09 3.79
CA PHE A 91 14.07 -0.29 4.90
C PHE A 91 13.58 1.15 4.82
N ARG A 92 13.04 1.66 5.93
CA ARG A 92 12.54 3.03 6.09
C ARG A 92 11.58 3.45 4.99
N LEU A 93 10.58 2.60 4.77
CA LEU A 93 9.49 2.87 3.84
C LEU A 93 8.72 4.13 4.24
N ARG A 94 8.52 5.01 3.27
CA ARG A 94 7.64 6.17 3.34
C ARG A 94 6.63 6.07 2.20
N SER A 95 5.37 6.34 2.48
CA SER A 95 4.35 6.37 1.45
C SER A 95 3.35 7.48 1.70
N ILE A 96 2.90 8.11 0.63
CA ILE A 96 1.79 9.05 0.60
C ILE A 96 0.62 8.29 0.00
N VAL A 97 -0.51 8.33 0.69
CA VAL A 97 -1.72 7.62 0.31
C VAL A 97 -2.84 8.63 0.16
N HIS A 98 -3.57 8.54 -0.95
CA HIS A 98 -4.83 9.26 -1.15
C HIS A 98 -5.98 8.29 -1.29
N ILE A 99 -7.09 8.58 -0.60
CA ILE A 99 -8.33 7.82 -0.65
C ILE A 99 -9.43 8.72 -1.20
N LEU A 100 -10.10 8.26 -2.26
CA LEU A 100 -11.24 8.94 -2.87
C LEU A 100 -12.48 8.08 -2.72
N GLY A 101 -13.52 8.64 -2.12
CA GLY A 101 -14.76 7.92 -1.86
C GLY A 101 -15.81 8.83 -1.27
N GLU A 102 -16.83 8.24 -0.66
CA GLU A 102 -17.91 8.97 -0.01
C GLU A 102 -17.39 9.84 1.14
N GLU A 103 -17.84 11.09 1.22
CA GLU A 103 -17.37 12.09 2.18
C GLU A 103 -17.45 11.60 3.63
N GLN A 104 -18.55 10.93 4.00
CA GLN A 104 -18.74 10.38 5.34
C GLN A 104 -17.69 9.30 5.67
N LEU A 105 -17.35 8.45 4.69
CA LEU A 105 -16.35 7.42 4.85
C LEU A 105 -14.94 8.03 5.01
N LEU A 106 -14.61 9.06 4.23
CA LEU A 106 -13.34 9.78 4.35
C LEU A 106 -13.15 10.41 5.73
N LYS A 107 -14.20 11.05 6.27
CA LYS A 107 -14.20 11.62 7.63
C LYS A 107 -13.98 10.53 8.69
N THR A 108 -14.69 9.42 8.56
CA THR A 108 -14.56 8.29 9.49
C THR A 108 -13.14 7.71 9.48
N PHE A 109 -12.55 7.53 8.30
CA PHE A 109 -11.16 7.08 8.18
C PHE A 109 -10.17 8.08 8.77
N LYS A 110 -10.35 9.38 8.52
CA LYS A 110 -9.49 10.44 9.08
C LYS A 110 -9.44 10.34 10.61
N GLU A 111 -10.61 10.33 11.26
CA GLU A 111 -10.70 10.27 12.73
C GLU A 111 -10.05 9.00 13.28
N ALA A 112 -10.25 7.86 12.62
CA ALA A 112 -9.66 6.60 13.02
C ALA A 112 -8.13 6.57 12.87
N LEU A 113 -7.58 7.23 11.85
CA LEU A 113 -6.14 7.35 11.67
C LEU A 113 -5.49 8.32 12.68
N GLU A 114 -6.22 9.34 13.12
CA GLU A 114 -5.76 10.26 14.18
C GLU A 114 -5.76 9.60 15.56
N LYS A 115 -6.75 8.74 15.82
CA LYS A 115 -6.95 8.07 17.11
C LYS A 115 -7.25 6.59 16.88
N PRO A 116 -6.25 5.79 16.46
CA PRO A 116 -6.48 4.40 16.16
C PRO A 116 -6.80 3.62 17.44
N SER A 117 -7.76 2.71 17.34
CA SER A 117 -8.18 1.84 18.45
C SER A 117 -7.08 0.87 18.91
N VAL A 118 -6.10 0.60 18.04
CA VAL A 118 -4.99 -0.33 18.26
C VAL A 118 -3.69 0.22 17.67
N PHE A 119 -2.57 -0.37 18.06
CA PHE A 119 -1.29 -0.09 17.42
C PHE A 119 -1.31 -0.53 15.96
N LEU A 120 -1.02 0.41 15.05
CA LEU A 120 -1.07 0.16 13.62
C LEU A 120 0.19 -0.56 13.14
N SER A 121 -0.01 -1.53 12.25
CA SER A 121 1.07 -2.32 11.69
C SER A 121 0.71 -2.87 10.31
N PHE A 122 1.74 -3.12 9.50
CA PHE A 122 1.64 -3.98 8.33
C PHE A 122 1.94 -5.44 8.69
N GLY A 123 1.55 -6.37 7.81
CA GLY A 123 1.86 -7.79 7.97
C GLY A 123 1.14 -8.47 9.14
N GLY A 124 0.05 -7.89 9.66
CA GLY A 124 -0.72 -8.51 10.75
C GLY A 124 -0.07 -8.44 12.14
N GLY A 125 0.70 -7.37 12.41
CA GLY A 125 1.35 -7.15 13.71
C GLY A 125 2.87 -7.10 13.66
N GLU A 126 3.49 -7.50 12.54
CA GLU A 126 4.94 -7.65 12.45
C GLU A 126 5.69 -6.32 12.23
N TYR A 127 5.09 -5.40 11.47
CA TYR A 127 5.77 -4.20 11.00
C TYR A 127 5.08 -2.95 11.53
N PRO A 128 5.62 -2.29 12.57
CA PRO A 128 5.10 -1.03 13.09
C PRO A 128 4.86 0.02 12.00
N VAL A 129 3.72 0.69 12.08
CA VAL A 129 3.34 1.75 11.15
C VAL A 129 3.02 3.02 11.93
N LEU A 130 3.72 4.10 11.56
CA LEU A 130 3.40 5.45 11.98
C LEU A 130 2.62 6.14 10.86
N VAL A 131 1.36 6.46 11.13
CA VAL A 131 0.55 7.31 10.27
C VAL A 131 0.77 8.75 10.66
N LYS A 132 0.93 9.64 9.68
CA LYS A 132 1.14 11.08 9.89
C LYS A 132 0.15 11.89 9.09
N ASN A 133 -0.24 13.01 9.67
CA ASN A 133 -0.96 14.11 9.02
C ASN A 133 -2.21 13.68 8.22
N PRO A 134 -3.14 12.86 8.75
CA PRO A 134 -4.38 12.54 8.03
C PRO A 134 -5.24 13.81 7.85
N ARG A 135 -5.57 14.15 6.59
CA ARG A 135 -6.25 15.40 6.23
C ARG A 135 -7.11 15.24 4.99
N ILE A 136 -8.24 15.94 4.95
CA ILE A 136 -9.10 16.00 3.76
C ILE A 136 -8.65 17.20 2.93
N LEU A 137 -8.36 16.98 1.65
CA LEU A 137 -7.88 17.99 0.72
C LEU A 137 -8.77 18.03 -0.51
N LYS A 138 -8.85 19.21 -1.13
CA LYS A 138 -9.48 19.34 -2.45
C LYS A 138 -8.56 18.82 -3.54
N LEU A 139 -9.19 18.32 -4.58
CA LEU A 139 -8.55 17.83 -5.78
C LEU A 139 -8.91 18.71 -6.97
N GLU A 140 -7.88 18.99 -7.76
CA GLU A 140 -7.96 19.77 -8.98
C GLU A 140 -7.25 19.02 -10.11
N GLU A 141 -7.80 19.12 -11.32
CA GLU A 141 -7.08 18.66 -12.51
C GLU A 141 -6.08 19.74 -12.92
N ARG A 142 -4.81 19.35 -13.03
CA ARG A 142 -3.72 20.23 -13.45
C ARG A 142 -2.98 19.58 -14.61
N PHE A 143 -2.55 20.39 -15.57
CA PHE A 143 -1.56 19.95 -16.52
C PHE A 143 -0.21 19.94 -15.81
N LEU A 144 0.45 18.80 -15.76
CA LEU A 144 1.74 18.62 -15.12
C LEU A 144 2.76 18.24 -16.19
N GLU A 145 3.92 18.88 -16.14
CA GLU A 145 5.11 18.57 -16.94
C GLU A 145 6.30 18.60 -15.97
N SER A 146 6.70 17.44 -15.46
CA SER A 146 7.67 17.33 -14.36
C SER A 146 8.21 15.91 -14.20
N GLU A 147 9.04 15.69 -13.20
CA GLU A 147 9.46 14.36 -12.77
C GLU A 147 8.66 13.88 -11.56
N LEU A 148 8.43 12.57 -11.48
CA LEU A 148 7.87 11.92 -10.30
C LEU A 148 8.74 12.18 -9.07
N LYS A 149 8.17 12.88 -8.07
CA LYS A 149 8.81 13.10 -6.77
C LYS A 149 9.04 11.81 -5.98
N TYR A 150 8.14 10.84 -6.16
CA TYR A 150 8.14 9.53 -5.52
C TYR A 150 7.82 8.45 -6.54
N SER A 151 8.25 7.22 -6.29
CA SER A 151 7.77 6.10 -7.09
C SER A 151 6.28 5.88 -6.83
N ALA A 152 5.52 5.41 -7.81
CA ALA A 152 4.08 5.31 -7.70
C ALA A 152 3.50 4.07 -8.38
N TYR A 153 2.36 3.60 -7.87
CA TYR A 153 1.48 2.71 -8.63
C TYR A 153 0.55 3.56 -9.49
N VAL A 154 0.69 3.40 -10.81
CA VAL A 154 -0.09 4.13 -11.81
C VAL A 154 -1.11 3.18 -12.46
N PRO A 155 -2.41 3.48 -12.41
CA PRO A 155 -3.42 2.74 -13.15
C PRO A 155 -3.18 2.78 -14.67
N ASP A 156 -3.54 1.71 -15.39
CA ASP A 156 -3.34 1.60 -16.85
C ASP A 156 -3.89 2.82 -17.63
N ARG A 157 -5.03 3.36 -17.20
CA ARG A 157 -5.66 4.55 -17.81
C ARG A 157 -4.80 5.81 -17.75
N LEU A 158 -3.91 5.93 -16.76
CA LEU A 158 -3.02 7.08 -16.58
C LEU A 158 -1.60 6.81 -17.11
N ARG A 159 -1.28 5.58 -17.52
CA ARG A 159 0.04 5.18 -17.99
C ARG A 159 0.58 6.08 -19.11
N LYS A 160 -0.29 6.51 -20.04
CA LYS A 160 0.09 7.34 -21.19
C LYS A 160 0.64 8.72 -20.80
N ALA A 161 0.39 9.17 -19.57
CA ALA A 161 0.93 10.43 -19.07
C ALA A 161 2.38 10.31 -18.58
N LEU A 162 2.95 9.10 -18.52
CA LEU A 162 4.33 8.87 -18.12
C LEU A 162 5.17 8.38 -19.28
N TYR A 163 6.42 8.84 -19.31
CA TYR A 163 7.42 8.37 -20.25
C TYR A 163 8.01 7.03 -19.78
N GLY A 164 8.16 6.10 -20.73
CA GLY A 164 8.66 4.75 -20.47
C GLY A 164 7.55 3.72 -20.25
N GLU A 165 7.93 2.44 -20.13
CA GLU A 165 6.94 1.35 -20.09
C GLU A 165 6.35 1.10 -18.70
N GLY A 166 7.12 1.38 -17.64
CA GLY A 166 6.80 1.03 -16.25
C GLY A 166 6.91 -0.49 -16.00
N ILE A 167 6.94 -0.89 -14.73
CA ILE A 167 6.95 -2.31 -14.33
C ILE A 167 5.52 -2.74 -13.99
N VAL A 168 5.00 -3.74 -14.70
CA VAL A 168 3.63 -4.22 -14.46
C VAL A 168 3.57 -5.04 -13.17
N PHE A 169 2.68 -4.66 -12.25
CA PHE A 169 2.32 -5.44 -11.09
C PHE A 169 0.83 -5.75 -11.07
N ARG A 170 0.51 -6.97 -10.63
CA ARG A 170 -0.86 -7.35 -10.26
C ARG A 170 -0.95 -7.30 -8.74
N ILE A 171 -1.62 -6.29 -8.20
CA ILE A 171 -1.72 -6.07 -6.76
C ILE A 171 -3.11 -6.47 -6.23
N PRO A 172 -3.19 -7.05 -5.02
CA PRO A 172 -4.46 -7.30 -4.37
C PRO A 172 -5.09 -6.00 -3.88
N SER A 173 -6.40 -5.85 -4.06
CA SER A 173 -7.18 -4.69 -3.61
C SER A 173 -8.26 -5.07 -2.60
N PHE A 174 -9.53 -4.95 -2.97
CA PHE A 174 -10.66 -5.35 -2.15
C PHE A 174 -10.82 -6.87 -2.10
N TYR A 175 -11.59 -7.41 -1.16
CA TYR A 175 -11.94 -8.83 -1.16
C TYR A 175 -13.44 -9.05 -0.99
N ARG A 176 -13.89 -10.24 -1.38
CA ARG A 176 -15.22 -10.79 -1.06
C ARG A 176 -15.03 -12.06 -0.25
N ILE A 177 -16.05 -12.42 0.53
CA ILE A 177 -16.06 -13.68 1.27
C ILE A 177 -16.95 -14.64 0.50
N GLU A 178 -16.37 -15.72 -0.02
CA GLU A 178 -17.08 -16.80 -0.69
C GLU A 178 -16.68 -18.11 0.00
N ASN A 179 -17.65 -18.94 0.41
CA ASN A 179 -17.39 -20.21 1.11
C ASN A 179 -16.47 -20.11 2.34
N ASN A 180 -16.60 -19.03 3.14
CA ASN A 180 -15.72 -18.71 4.27
C ASN A 180 -14.25 -18.41 3.92
N GLU A 181 -13.92 -18.28 2.63
CA GLU A 181 -12.59 -17.90 2.14
C GLU A 181 -12.59 -16.48 1.60
N ARG A 182 -11.46 -15.79 1.74
CA ARG A 182 -11.29 -14.43 1.22
C ARG A 182 -10.81 -14.49 -0.22
N MET A 183 -11.67 -14.08 -1.13
CA MET A 183 -11.36 -13.95 -2.55
C MET A 183 -10.97 -12.50 -2.85
N TRP A 184 -9.69 -12.27 -3.14
CA TRP A 184 -9.16 -10.95 -3.46
C TRP A 184 -9.46 -10.54 -4.90
N ASN A 185 -9.87 -9.29 -5.07
CA ASN A 185 -9.85 -8.59 -6.34
C ASN A 185 -8.39 -8.24 -6.67
N TRP A 186 -8.04 -8.39 -7.94
CA TRP A 186 -6.72 -8.11 -8.44
C TRP A 186 -6.78 -6.93 -9.41
N GLU A 187 -5.91 -5.95 -9.19
CA GLU A 187 -5.79 -4.78 -10.05
C GLU A 187 -4.42 -4.76 -10.71
N THR A 188 -4.40 -4.40 -12.00
CA THR A 188 -3.17 -4.21 -12.75
C THR A 188 -2.74 -2.75 -12.63
N VAL A 189 -1.53 -2.55 -12.12
CA VAL A 189 -0.90 -1.23 -11.97
C VAL A 189 0.49 -1.26 -12.59
N TYR A 190 0.97 -0.09 -13.00
CA TYR A 190 2.33 0.10 -13.49
C TYR A 190 3.11 0.85 -12.42
N TYR A 191 4.19 0.24 -11.95
CA TYR A 191 5.14 0.88 -11.07
C TYR A 191 6.11 1.72 -11.89
N PHE A 192 6.13 3.02 -11.62
CA PHE A 192 7.12 3.93 -12.16
C PHE A 192 8.05 4.42 -11.04
N PRO A 193 9.37 4.39 -11.24
CA PRO A 193 10.31 4.87 -10.24
C PRO A 193 10.29 6.40 -10.15
N LYS A 194 10.69 6.93 -8.99
CA LYS A 194 11.05 8.34 -8.80
C LYS A 194 11.98 8.83 -9.93
N GLY A 195 11.77 10.05 -10.40
CA GLY A 195 12.52 10.65 -11.50
C GLY A 195 11.96 10.32 -12.89
N THR A 196 10.91 9.50 -12.99
CA THR A 196 10.23 9.29 -14.28
C THR A 196 9.56 10.59 -14.73
N LEU A 197 9.79 10.98 -15.99
CA LEU A 197 9.13 12.13 -16.60
C LEU A 197 7.63 11.87 -16.78
N LEU A 198 6.82 12.87 -16.46
CA LEU A 198 5.39 12.86 -16.63
C LEU A 198 4.92 14.12 -17.36
N GLU A 199 3.99 13.95 -18.28
CA GLU A 199 3.37 15.01 -19.04
C GLU A 199 1.90 14.67 -19.31
N GLY A 200 0.99 15.49 -18.79
CA GLY A 200 -0.42 15.32 -19.05
C GLY A 200 -1.33 15.97 -18.01
N LYS A 201 -2.64 15.87 -18.27
CA LYS A 201 -3.67 16.35 -17.34
C LYS A 201 -3.93 15.28 -16.27
N LEU A 202 -3.56 15.58 -15.04
CA LEU A 202 -3.64 14.65 -13.90
C LEU A 202 -4.32 15.32 -12.70
N LEU A 203 -4.89 14.51 -11.82
CA LEU A 203 -5.41 14.99 -10.54
C LEU A 203 -4.24 15.29 -9.59
N SER A 204 -4.32 16.45 -8.93
CA SER A 204 -3.38 16.87 -7.89
C SER A 204 -4.14 17.35 -6.66
N ASP A 205 -3.56 17.13 -5.48
CA ASP A 205 -4.04 17.76 -4.26
C ASP A 205 -3.56 19.22 -4.12
N GLU A 206 -4.13 19.93 -3.15
CA GLU A 206 -3.78 21.33 -2.83
C GLU A 206 -2.29 21.50 -2.45
N GLU A 207 -1.61 20.43 -2.03
CA GLU A 207 -0.19 20.42 -1.66
C GLU A 207 0.73 20.07 -2.85
N GLY A 208 0.16 19.79 -4.03
CA GLY A 208 0.88 19.52 -5.26
C GLY A 208 1.43 18.10 -5.37
N ASP A 209 0.83 17.13 -4.66
CA ASP A 209 1.06 15.70 -4.91
C ASP A 209 0.03 15.15 -5.90
N THR A 210 0.51 14.33 -6.83
CA THR A 210 -0.32 13.66 -7.84
C THR A 210 -1.17 12.55 -7.22
N VAL A 211 -2.39 12.40 -7.72
CA VAL A 211 -3.33 11.36 -7.29
C VAL A 211 -3.54 10.34 -8.41
N TRP A 212 -3.04 9.12 -8.19
CA TRP A 212 -3.03 8.02 -9.16
C TRP A 212 -4.29 7.17 -9.09
N VAL A 213 -5.44 7.78 -9.37
CA VAL A 213 -6.73 7.08 -9.40
C VAL A 213 -7.28 7.01 -10.79
#